data_AF-A0A8B9R5R7-F1
#
_entry.id   AF-A0A8B9R5R7-F1
#
_cell.length_a   1.000
_cell.length_b   1.000
_cell.length_c   1.000
_cell.angle_alpha   90.00
_cell.angle_beta   90.00
_cell.angle_gamma   90.00
#
_symmetry.space_group_name_H-M   'P 1'
#
loop_
_entity.id
_entity.type
_entity.pdbx_description
1 polymer ?
#
loop_
_entity_poly.entity_id
_entity_poly.type
_entity_poly.pdbx_seq_one_letter_code
_entity_poly.pdbx_strand_id
1 'polypeptide(L)'
;MERLSVSEVFKMECCLNLPCLTYQIYSRFRMTHQYPSLSPEQKKELATIAQRIVAPGKGILAADESTGTMAKRLQKINVENTEENRRYFRDLLFSVDPSISDNIGGIIFFHETLYQKSDKGIPFPKLVKDKGIVVGIKVDKGTAGLNGTDGETTTQGLDGLSERCAQYKKDGCDFAKWRCVLKISDGCPSALAIAENANVLARYASICQQNGLVPIVEPEILPDGDHDLLHCQYVTEKVLAATYKALSDHHVYLEGTLLKPNMVTAGHSCPKKYTPEEVGMATVTALRRTVPAAVPGDLQGFGFFFYYYYLAIKNVLVFTNVLPFTMGLRVTEY
;
A
#
# COMPACT_ATOMS: atom_id res chain seq x y z
N MET A 1 49.94 30.00 -23.32
CA MET A 1 49.15 30.82 -24.25
C MET A 1 49.45 30.25 -25.64
N GLU A 2 48.51 29.75 -26.44
CA GLU A 2 47.10 30.10 -26.58
C GLU A 2 46.23 28.92 -27.02
N ARG A 3 44.94 29.06 -26.69
CA ARG A 3 43.83 28.13 -26.93
C ARG A 3 43.37 28.25 -28.38
N LEU A 4 43.11 27.13 -29.06
CA LEU A 4 42.34 27.11 -30.29
C LEU A 4 40.85 27.35 -29.99
N SER A 5 40.24 28.30 -30.70
CA SER A 5 38.86 28.75 -30.52
C SER A 5 37.84 27.84 -31.22
N VAL A 6 36.67 27.72 -30.61
CA VAL A 6 35.52 26.86 -30.96
C VAL A 6 34.84 27.23 -32.31
N SER A 7 35.46 28.07 -33.14
CA SER A 7 34.88 28.62 -34.37
C SER A 7 35.34 27.97 -35.68
N GLU A 8 36.30 27.04 -35.66
CA GLU A 8 36.86 26.46 -36.89
C GLU A 8 36.30 25.06 -37.25
N VAL A 9 35.44 24.49 -36.41
CA VAL A 9 34.80 23.18 -36.68
C VAL A 9 33.49 23.32 -37.49
N PHE A 10 33.01 24.54 -37.74
CA PHE A 10 31.71 24.80 -38.40
C PHE A 10 31.79 25.31 -39.85
N LYS A 11 32.89 25.06 -40.57
CA LYS A 11 32.99 25.37 -42.01
C LYS A 11 33.59 24.19 -42.78
N MET A 12 32.83 23.10 -42.87
CA MET A 12 33.08 22.06 -43.86
C MET A 12 31.77 21.47 -44.38
N GLU A 13 30.88 22.34 -44.87
CA GLU A 13 29.75 21.94 -45.71
C GLU A 13 29.69 22.88 -46.92
N CYS A 14 30.30 22.47 -48.02
CA CYS A 14 29.86 22.87 -49.35
C CYS A 14 30.46 21.90 -50.37
N CYS A 15 29.62 21.48 -51.32
CA CYS A 15 29.93 20.67 -52.51
C CYS A 15 29.82 19.14 -52.36
N LEU A 16 28.60 18.62 -52.28
CA LEU A 16 28.20 17.42 -53.03
C LEU A 16 26.73 17.54 -53.49
N ASN A 17 26.56 17.71 -54.80
CA ASN A 17 25.27 17.67 -55.51
C ASN A 17 24.77 16.23 -55.60
N LEU A 18 23.68 15.90 -54.90
CA LEU A 18 22.87 14.70 -55.11
C LEU A 18 21.39 15.08 -54.90
N PRO A 19 20.49 14.86 -55.87
CA PRO A 19 19.06 15.10 -55.68
C PRO A 19 18.46 13.88 -54.97
N CYS A 20 18.56 13.85 -53.64
CA CYS A 20 17.84 12.87 -52.83
C CYS A 20 16.59 13.54 -52.25
N LEU A 21 15.42 12.99 -52.56
CA LEU A 21 14.14 13.41 -51.99
C LEU A 21 14.25 13.52 -50.47
N THR A 22 14.32 14.75 -49.95
CA THR A 22 14.10 15.01 -48.54
C THR A 22 12.62 14.80 -48.25
N TYR A 23 12.26 13.56 -47.91
CA TYR A 23 11.06 13.27 -47.13
C TYR A 23 11.26 13.98 -45.78
N GLN A 24 10.70 15.20 -45.67
CA GLN A 24 10.59 15.92 -44.40
C GLN A 24 9.62 15.13 -43.51
N ILE A 25 10.13 14.09 -42.84
CA ILE A 25 9.48 13.51 -41.67
C ILE A 25 9.72 14.52 -40.54
N TYR A 26 8.94 15.58 -40.53
CA TYR A 26 8.62 16.28 -39.29
C TYR A 26 7.85 15.27 -38.42
N SER A 27 8.58 14.44 -37.70
CA SER A 27 8.07 13.80 -36.50
C SER A 27 7.68 14.93 -35.55
N ARG A 28 6.42 15.38 -35.65
CA ARG A 28 5.78 16.08 -34.54
C ARG A 28 5.87 15.11 -33.38
N PHE A 29 6.84 15.30 -32.49
CA PHE A 29 6.76 14.76 -31.15
C PHE A 29 5.44 15.28 -30.58
N ARG A 30 4.37 14.48 -30.70
CA ARG A 30 3.14 14.74 -29.95
C ARG A 30 3.57 14.65 -28.50
N MET A 31 3.67 15.79 -27.85
CA MET A 31 3.66 15.90 -26.39
C MET A 31 2.64 14.90 -25.85
N THR A 32 2.98 14.20 -24.78
CA THR A 32 2.08 13.23 -24.13
C THR A 32 0.74 13.91 -23.85
N HIS A 33 -0.28 13.56 -24.62
CA HIS A 33 -1.61 14.11 -24.44
C HIS A 33 -2.23 13.46 -23.22
N GLN A 34 -2.57 14.24 -22.20
CA GLN A 34 -3.17 13.75 -20.98
C GLN A 34 -4.69 13.66 -21.15
N TYR A 35 -5.23 12.46 -21.01
CA TYR A 35 -6.66 12.26 -20.79
C TYR A 35 -6.89 12.17 -19.27
N PRO A 36 -7.59 13.13 -18.63
CA PRO A 36 -7.81 13.09 -17.20
C PRO A 36 -8.57 11.82 -16.81
N SER A 37 -7.96 11.00 -15.94
CA SER A 37 -8.58 9.77 -15.43
C SER A 37 -9.69 10.06 -14.41
N LEU A 38 -9.59 11.16 -13.65
CA LEU A 38 -10.53 11.52 -12.59
C LEU A 38 -10.96 12.98 -12.71
N SER A 39 -12.23 13.24 -12.42
CA SER A 39 -12.77 14.60 -12.27
C SER A 39 -12.22 15.29 -11.00
N PRO A 40 -12.28 16.63 -10.92
CA PRO A 40 -11.93 17.36 -9.70
C PRO A 40 -12.71 16.89 -8.46
N GLU A 41 -13.99 16.55 -8.62
CA GLU A 41 -14.87 16.08 -7.55
C GLU A 41 -14.44 14.69 -7.06
N GLN A 42 -14.13 13.77 -7.99
CA GLN A 42 -13.63 12.44 -7.64
C GLN A 42 -12.28 12.53 -6.91
N LYS A 43 -11.36 13.39 -7.37
CA LYS A 43 -10.09 13.64 -6.68
C LYS A 43 -10.30 14.16 -5.27
N LYS A 44 -11.18 15.15 -5.09
CA LYS A 44 -11.51 15.73 -3.79
C LYS A 44 -12.11 14.68 -2.84
N GLU A 45 -13.02 13.83 -3.32
CA GLU A 45 -13.60 12.75 -2.53
C GLU A 45 -12.52 11.79 -2.04
N LEU A 46 -11.69 11.26 -2.95
CA LEU A 46 -10.63 10.30 -2.63
C LEU A 46 -9.61 10.89 -1.65
N ALA A 47 -9.14 12.12 -1.88
CA ALA A 47 -8.21 12.78 -0.99
C ALA A 47 -8.81 13.02 0.41
N THR A 48 -10.09 13.40 0.48
CA THR A 48 -10.79 13.60 1.77
C THR A 48 -10.91 12.28 2.54
N ILE A 49 -11.25 11.19 1.86
CA ILE A 49 -11.32 9.86 2.49
C ILE A 49 -9.94 9.44 3.00
N ALA A 50 -8.90 9.55 2.16
CA ALA A 50 -7.54 9.16 2.54
C ALA A 50 -7.07 9.93 3.79
N GLN A 51 -7.25 11.26 3.83
CA GLN A 51 -6.89 12.10 4.97
C GLN A 51 -7.68 11.77 6.25
N ARG A 52 -8.96 11.37 6.12
CA ARG A 52 -9.75 10.92 7.29
C ARG A 52 -9.21 9.62 7.89
N ILE A 53 -8.74 8.71 7.05
CA ILE A 53 -8.17 7.43 7.49
C ILE A 53 -6.88 7.65 8.29
N VAL A 54 -6.04 8.59 7.85
CA VAL A 54 -4.72 8.89 8.46
C VAL A 54 -4.71 10.18 9.29
N ALA A 55 -5.87 10.58 9.82
CA ALA A 55 -5.96 11.75 10.69
C ALA A 55 -5.03 11.59 11.91
N PRO A 56 -4.49 12.69 12.47
CA PRO A 56 -3.57 12.62 13.61
C PRO A 56 -4.13 11.76 14.76
N GLY A 57 -3.31 10.83 15.26
CA GLY A 57 -3.69 9.88 16.31
C GLY A 57 -4.43 8.63 15.84
N LYS A 58 -4.81 8.53 14.56
CA LYS A 58 -5.59 7.42 14.02
C LYS A 58 -4.77 6.46 13.16
N GLY A 59 -5.12 5.18 13.23
CA GLY A 59 -4.59 4.11 12.39
C GLY A 59 -5.68 3.26 11.73
N ILE A 60 -5.27 2.12 11.17
CA ILE A 60 -6.18 1.17 10.50
C ILE A 60 -6.17 -0.16 11.26
N LEU A 61 -7.36 -0.69 11.55
CA LEU A 61 -7.51 -2.08 11.99
C LEU A 61 -7.71 -2.99 10.76
N ALA A 62 -6.78 -3.93 10.56
CA ALA A 62 -6.89 -4.95 9.53
C ALA A 62 -7.67 -6.16 10.06
N ALA A 63 -8.97 -6.22 9.78
CA ALA A 63 -9.88 -7.31 10.18
C ALA A 63 -10.36 -8.12 8.96
N ASP A 64 -9.51 -8.18 7.93
CA ASP A 64 -9.79 -8.75 6.61
C ASP A 64 -9.22 -10.16 6.40
N GLU A 65 -9.00 -10.89 7.50
CA GLU A 65 -8.57 -12.28 7.42
C GLU A 65 -9.59 -13.12 6.66
N SER A 66 -9.12 -13.77 5.59
CA SER A 66 -9.91 -14.76 4.84
C SER A 66 -10.32 -15.93 5.74
N THR A 67 -11.30 -16.72 5.30
CA THR A 67 -11.77 -17.92 6.02
C THR A 67 -10.62 -18.85 6.41
N GLY A 68 -9.65 -19.07 5.52
CA GLY A 68 -8.47 -19.90 5.81
C GLY A 68 -7.49 -19.25 6.80
N THR A 69 -7.35 -17.92 6.79
CA THR A 69 -6.51 -17.20 7.76
C THR A 69 -7.16 -17.21 9.15
N MET A 70 -8.48 -17.00 9.21
CA MET A 70 -9.25 -17.15 10.44
C MET A 70 -9.19 -18.56 11.01
N ALA A 71 -9.19 -19.59 10.16
CA ALA A 71 -9.02 -20.97 10.62
C ALA A 71 -7.76 -21.14 11.46
N LYS A 72 -6.61 -20.65 10.96
CA LYS A 72 -5.32 -20.69 11.67
C LYS A 72 -5.36 -19.89 12.97
N ARG A 73 -6.04 -18.74 12.99
CA ARG A 73 -6.16 -17.87 14.18
C ARG A 73 -7.01 -18.52 15.27
N LEU A 74 -8.19 -19.05 14.91
CA LEU A 74 -9.12 -19.69 15.84
C LEU A 74 -8.58 -21.02 16.37
N GLN A 75 -7.87 -21.79 15.52
CA GLN A 75 -7.23 -23.04 15.93
C GLN A 75 -6.22 -22.83 17.07
N LYS A 76 -5.47 -21.72 17.08
CA LYS A 76 -4.50 -21.41 18.15
C LYS A 76 -5.14 -21.26 19.53
N ILE A 77 -6.45 -20.96 19.58
CA ILE A 77 -7.22 -20.82 20.81
C ILE A 77 -8.27 -21.93 20.96
N ASN A 78 -8.13 -23.03 20.21
CA ASN A 78 -9.03 -24.19 20.22
C ASN A 78 -10.51 -23.85 19.93
N VAL A 79 -10.76 -22.86 19.07
CA VAL A 79 -12.11 -22.50 18.61
C VAL A 79 -12.32 -23.02 17.19
N GLU A 80 -13.49 -23.63 16.94
CA GLU A 80 -13.86 -24.12 15.60
C GLU A 80 -14.09 -22.96 14.61
N ASN A 81 -13.69 -23.14 13.36
CA ASN A 81 -13.85 -22.13 12.30
C ASN A 81 -15.23 -22.16 11.63
N THR A 82 -16.28 -21.83 12.38
CA THR A 82 -17.63 -21.63 11.85
C THR A 82 -17.84 -20.17 11.42
N GLU A 83 -18.83 -19.92 10.54
CA GLU A 83 -19.21 -18.55 10.17
C GLU A 83 -19.61 -17.74 11.41
N GLU A 84 -20.37 -18.35 12.32
CA GLU A 84 -20.81 -17.72 13.56
C GLU A 84 -19.63 -17.33 14.47
N ASN A 85 -18.63 -18.20 14.64
CA ASN A 85 -17.44 -17.84 15.42
C ASN A 85 -16.62 -16.72 14.76
N ARG A 86 -16.56 -16.69 13.42
CA ARG A 86 -15.93 -15.59 12.68
C ARG A 86 -16.71 -14.27 12.82
N ARG A 87 -18.04 -14.32 12.80
CA ARG A 87 -18.92 -13.17 13.04
C ARG A 87 -18.76 -12.67 14.47
N TYR A 88 -18.84 -13.54 15.47
CA TYR A 88 -18.70 -13.22 16.89
C TYR A 88 -17.34 -12.58 17.19
N PHE A 89 -16.25 -13.12 16.63
CA PHE A 89 -14.92 -12.51 16.75
C PHE A 89 -14.88 -11.07 16.21
N ARG A 90 -15.61 -10.79 15.12
CA ARG A 90 -15.68 -9.46 14.50
C ARG A 90 -16.60 -8.54 15.29
N ASP A 91 -17.71 -9.06 15.80
CA ASP A 91 -18.59 -8.29 16.67
C ASP A 91 -17.87 -7.85 17.95
N LEU A 92 -17.06 -8.72 18.55
CA LEU A 92 -16.22 -8.37 19.69
C LEU A 92 -15.30 -7.18 19.38
N LEU A 93 -14.70 -7.14 18.19
CA LEU A 93 -13.83 -6.02 17.78
C LEU A 93 -14.63 -4.75 17.48
N PHE A 94 -15.82 -4.87 16.88
CA PHE A 94 -16.57 -3.72 16.36
C PHE A 94 -17.59 -3.16 17.35
N SER A 95 -17.97 -3.91 18.38
CA SER A 95 -18.91 -3.49 19.43
C SER A 95 -18.25 -2.88 20.66
N VAL A 96 -16.91 -2.70 20.64
CA VAL A 96 -16.18 -1.96 21.69
C VAL A 96 -16.67 -0.52 21.85
N ASP A 97 -16.24 0.16 22.91
CA ASP A 97 -16.63 1.54 23.18
C ASP A 97 -16.34 2.50 22.00
N PRO A 98 -17.20 3.51 21.73
CA PRO A 98 -17.00 4.47 20.65
C PRO A 98 -15.66 5.24 20.70
N SER A 99 -15.01 5.35 21.88
CA SER A 99 -13.67 5.94 22.02
C SER A 99 -12.59 5.25 21.16
N ILE A 100 -12.83 4.04 20.63
CA ILE A 100 -11.91 3.44 19.64
C ILE A 100 -11.72 4.34 18.40
N SER A 101 -12.71 5.16 18.06
CA SER A 101 -12.65 6.11 16.93
C SER A 101 -11.60 7.20 17.12
N ASP A 102 -11.11 7.45 18.34
CA ASP A 102 -9.99 8.36 18.59
C ASP A 102 -8.67 7.82 18.04
N ASN A 103 -8.57 6.49 17.92
CA ASN A 103 -7.35 5.78 17.51
C ASN A 103 -7.50 5.03 16.17
N ILE A 104 -8.71 4.84 15.66
CA ILE A 104 -8.97 4.10 14.43
C ILE A 104 -9.70 5.00 13.43
N GLY A 105 -9.04 5.26 12.30
CA GLY A 105 -9.58 6.03 11.17
C GLY A 105 -10.26 5.13 10.14
N GLY A 106 -9.85 3.87 10.04
CA GLY A 106 -10.47 2.89 9.14
C GLY A 106 -10.38 1.44 9.61
N ILE A 107 -11.30 0.60 9.15
CA ILE A 107 -11.27 -0.85 9.37
C ILE A 107 -11.41 -1.57 8.03
N ILE A 108 -10.51 -2.51 7.76
CA ILE A 108 -10.55 -3.34 6.54
C ILE A 108 -11.34 -4.59 6.84
N PHE A 109 -12.37 -4.86 6.07
CA PHE A 109 -13.19 -6.06 6.16
C PHE A 109 -12.80 -7.11 5.12
N PHE A 110 -13.14 -8.37 5.43
CA PHE A 110 -13.29 -9.42 4.43
C PHE A 110 -14.72 -9.40 3.85
N HIS A 111 -14.90 -9.96 2.65
CA HIS A 111 -16.22 -9.98 1.97
C HIS A 111 -17.34 -10.53 2.86
N GLU A 112 -17.10 -11.64 3.55
CA GLU A 112 -18.08 -12.23 4.49
C GLU A 112 -18.50 -11.24 5.58
N THR A 113 -17.53 -10.53 6.17
CA THR A 113 -17.75 -9.57 7.25
C THR A 113 -18.55 -8.33 6.80
N LEU A 114 -18.39 -7.90 5.54
CA LEU A 114 -19.15 -6.76 5.01
C LEU A 114 -20.67 -6.97 5.09
N TYR A 115 -21.13 -8.21 4.93
CA TYR A 115 -22.55 -8.57 4.90
C TYR A 115 -23.04 -9.21 6.20
N GLN A 116 -22.18 -9.33 7.21
CA GLN A 116 -22.53 -9.82 8.54
C GLN A 116 -23.14 -8.72 9.42
N LYS A 117 -23.73 -9.16 10.54
CA LYS A 117 -24.41 -8.31 11.53
C LYS A 117 -23.88 -8.61 12.93
N SER A 118 -23.93 -7.59 13.78
CA SER A 118 -23.72 -7.73 15.23
C SER A 118 -24.84 -8.56 15.88
N ASP A 119 -24.64 -8.94 17.14
CA ASP A 119 -25.63 -9.63 17.99
C ASP A 119 -26.93 -8.83 18.12
N LYS A 120 -26.85 -7.51 17.97
CA LYS A 120 -28.01 -6.59 17.98
C LYS A 120 -28.70 -6.47 16.61
N GLY A 121 -28.29 -7.25 15.62
CA GLY A 121 -28.82 -7.24 14.26
C GLY A 121 -28.39 -6.04 13.40
N ILE A 122 -27.44 -5.22 13.88
CA ILE A 122 -26.93 -4.05 13.15
C ILE A 122 -25.84 -4.51 12.15
N PRO A 123 -25.94 -4.17 10.85
CA PRO A 123 -24.87 -4.44 9.89
C PRO A 123 -23.53 -3.84 10.32
N PHE A 124 -22.44 -4.59 10.21
CA PHE A 124 -21.13 -4.12 10.64
C PHE A 124 -20.67 -2.79 9.99
N PRO A 125 -20.93 -2.53 8.69
CA PRO A 125 -20.57 -1.24 8.09
C PRO A 125 -21.27 -0.08 8.78
N LYS A 126 -22.54 -0.24 9.13
CA LYS A 126 -23.30 0.76 9.88
C LYS A 126 -22.73 0.96 11.28
N LEU A 127 -22.49 -0.14 12.01
CA LEU A 127 -21.94 -0.09 13.37
C LEU A 127 -20.61 0.68 13.43
N VAL A 128 -19.73 0.48 12.44
CA VAL A 128 -18.42 1.15 12.34
C VAL A 128 -18.58 2.61 11.89
N LYS A 129 -19.43 2.90 10.91
CA LYS A 129 -19.67 4.28 10.43
C LYS A 129 -20.37 5.16 11.47
N ASP A 130 -21.26 4.61 12.29
CA ASP A 130 -21.93 5.34 13.38
C ASP A 130 -20.91 5.84 14.42
N LYS A 131 -19.69 5.26 14.47
CA LYS A 131 -18.55 5.72 15.28
C LYS A 131 -17.61 6.69 14.55
N GLY A 132 -17.94 7.09 13.32
CA GLY A 132 -17.11 7.98 12.51
C GLY A 132 -15.91 7.31 11.83
N ILE A 133 -15.83 5.98 11.85
CA ILE A 133 -14.73 5.20 11.28
C ILE A 133 -15.03 4.85 9.82
N VAL A 134 -14.02 4.93 8.96
CA VAL A 134 -14.16 4.61 7.53
C VAL A 134 -14.15 3.09 7.33
N VAL A 135 -14.98 2.56 6.44
CA VAL A 135 -15.07 1.12 6.13
C VAL A 135 -14.29 0.82 4.87
N GLY A 136 -13.44 -0.21 4.93
CA GLY A 136 -12.64 -0.68 3.80
C GLY A 136 -12.86 -2.16 3.51
N ILE A 137 -12.44 -2.59 2.33
CA ILE A 137 -12.66 -3.97 1.86
C ILE A 137 -11.41 -4.56 1.22
N LYS A 138 -11.07 -5.80 1.57
CA LYS A 138 -10.07 -6.58 0.84
C LYS A 138 -10.66 -7.04 -0.49
N VAL A 139 -10.00 -6.70 -1.60
CA VAL A 139 -10.52 -7.01 -2.95
C VAL A 139 -9.64 -7.95 -3.78
N ASP A 140 -8.42 -8.26 -3.32
CA ASP A 140 -7.59 -9.30 -3.93
C ASP A 140 -8.17 -10.71 -3.66
N LYS A 141 -7.88 -11.63 -4.58
CA LYS A 141 -8.30 -13.04 -4.52
C LYS A 141 -7.13 -13.96 -4.14
N GLY A 142 -6.11 -13.43 -3.48
CA GLY A 142 -4.93 -14.17 -3.05
C GLY A 142 -3.81 -14.28 -4.09
N THR A 143 -2.70 -14.86 -3.66
CA THR A 143 -1.48 -14.99 -4.45
C THR A 143 -1.51 -16.21 -5.38
N ALA A 144 -0.83 -16.12 -6.51
CA ALA A 144 -0.56 -17.22 -7.42
C ALA A 144 0.92 -17.26 -7.78
N GLY A 145 1.46 -18.47 -7.99
CA GLY A 145 2.86 -18.64 -8.35
C GLY A 145 3.21 -18.02 -9.71
N LEU A 146 4.40 -17.41 -9.78
CA LEU A 146 4.96 -16.92 -11.03
C LEU A 146 5.81 -18.02 -11.69
N ASN A 147 5.29 -18.59 -12.77
CA ASN A 147 5.98 -19.66 -13.50
C ASN A 147 7.36 -19.19 -13.99
N GLY A 148 8.37 -20.05 -13.85
CA GLY A 148 9.75 -19.73 -14.22
C GLY A 148 10.52 -18.90 -13.19
N THR A 149 9.93 -18.66 -12.01
CA THR A 149 10.62 -18.06 -10.85
C THR A 149 10.86 -19.10 -9.75
N ASP A 150 11.75 -18.79 -8.81
CA ASP A 150 11.96 -19.59 -7.61
C ASP A 150 10.85 -19.32 -6.59
N GLY A 151 9.65 -19.90 -6.78
CA GLY A 151 8.56 -19.80 -5.81
C GLY A 151 8.09 -18.37 -5.50
N GLU A 152 8.28 -17.42 -6.42
CA GLU A 152 7.74 -16.07 -6.29
C GLU A 152 6.26 -16.04 -6.70
N THR A 153 5.57 -14.96 -6.33
CA THR A 153 4.12 -14.83 -6.53
C THR A 153 3.73 -13.50 -7.16
N THR A 154 2.62 -13.50 -7.88
CA THR A 154 1.78 -12.32 -8.15
C THR A 154 0.46 -12.48 -7.40
N THR A 155 -0.42 -11.49 -7.47
CA THR A 155 -1.73 -11.50 -6.82
C THR A 155 -2.85 -11.43 -7.85
N GLN A 156 -3.90 -12.21 -7.64
CA GLN A 156 -5.05 -12.29 -8.54
C GLN A 156 -6.23 -11.43 -8.05
N GLY A 157 -7.16 -11.13 -8.95
CA GLY A 157 -8.44 -10.50 -8.59
C GLY A 157 -8.91 -9.36 -9.50
N LEU A 158 -8.18 -9.03 -10.58
CA LEU A 158 -8.53 -7.92 -11.47
C LEU A 158 -9.79 -8.21 -12.30
N ASP A 159 -10.06 -9.49 -12.61
CA ASP A 159 -11.25 -9.89 -13.34
C ASP A 159 -12.52 -9.53 -12.55
N GLY A 160 -13.37 -8.72 -13.18
CA GLY A 160 -14.59 -8.18 -12.58
C GLY A 160 -14.35 -7.23 -11.40
N LEU A 161 -13.15 -6.66 -11.25
CA LEU A 161 -12.83 -5.80 -10.11
C LEU A 161 -13.64 -4.51 -10.12
N SER A 162 -13.87 -3.89 -11.29
CA SER A 162 -14.62 -2.64 -11.39
C SER A 162 -16.05 -2.79 -10.87
N GLU A 163 -16.73 -3.85 -11.29
CA GLU A 163 -18.10 -4.17 -10.87
C GLU A 163 -18.16 -4.44 -9.37
N ARG A 164 -17.18 -5.18 -8.82
CA ARG A 164 -17.07 -5.40 -7.37
C ARG A 164 -16.82 -4.09 -6.63
N CYS A 165 -15.93 -3.22 -7.11
CA CYS A 165 -15.64 -1.93 -6.49
C CYS A 165 -16.88 -1.03 -6.45
N ALA A 166 -17.62 -0.93 -7.56
CA ALA A 166 -18.88 -0.19 -7.62
C ALA A 166 -19.91 -0.74 -6.60
N GLN A 167 -20.02 -2.07 -6.51
CA GLN A 167 -20.91 -2.72 -5.55
C GLN A 167 -20.47 -2.45 -4.10
N TYR A 168 -19.18 -2.58 -3.79
CA TYR A 168 -18.66 -2.30 -2.45
C TYR A 168 -18.82 -0.82 -2.06
N LYS A 169 -18.64 0.11 -3.00
CA LYS A 169 -18.90 1.54 -2.74
C LYS A 169 -20.38 1.76 -2.38
N LYS A 170 -21.30 1.14 -3.12
CA LYS A 170 -22.75 1.16 -2.82
C LYS A 170 -23.06 0.53 -1.46
N ASP A 171 -22.35 -0.52 -1.08
CA ASP A 171 -22.53 -1.23 0.20
C ASP A 171 -21.82 -0.53 1.38
N GLY A 172 -21.21 0.63 1.14
CA GLY A 172 -20.68 1.51 2.17
C GLY A 172 -19.17 1.42 2.38
N CYS A 173 -18.40 0.77 1.52
CA CYS A 173 -16.95 0.85 1.57
C CYS A 173 -16.46 2.15 0.93
N ASP A 174 -15.41 2.74 1.50
CA ASP A 174 -14.79 3.99 1.01
C ASP A 174 -13.31 3.79 0.63
N PHE A 175 -12.72 2.66 1.02
CA PHE A 175 -11.36 2.28 0.62
C PHE A 175 -11.26 0.78 0.38
N ALA A 176 -10.19 0.37 -0.30
CA ALA A 176 -9.92 -1.02 -0.62
C ALA A 176 -8.50 -1.40 -0.21
N LYS A 177 -8.23 -2.70 -0.11
CA LYS A 177 -6.89 -3.25 0.13
C LYS A 177 -6.56 -4.34 -0.88
N TRP A 178 -5.33 -4.33 -1.37
CA TRP A 178 -4.77 -5.39 -2.21
C TRP A 178 -3.34 -5.71 -1.79
N ARG A 179 -3.11 -6.98 -1.43
CA ARG A 179 -1.80 -7.47 -0.96
C ARG A 179 -1.02 -8.20 -2.05
N CYS A 180 0.17 -7.72 -2.33
CA CYS A 180 1.22 -8.42 -3.08
C CYS A 180 2.29 -8.93 -2.12
N VAL A 181 2.99 -9.99 -2.53
CA VAL A 181 4.00 -10.65 -1.69
C VAL A 181 5.27 -10.84 -2.48
N LEU A 182 6.37 -10.35 -1.92
CA LEU A 182 7.72 -10.53 -2.40
C LEU A 182 8.55 -11.18 -1.30
N LYS A 183 9.62 -11.89 -1.69
CA LYS A 183 10.54 -12.53 -0.75
C LYS A 183 11.97 -12.08 -0.99
N ILE A 184 12.80 -12.08 0.05
CA ILE A 184 14.24 -11.88 -0.06
C ILE A 184 14.90 -13.26 0.10
N SER A 185 15.59 -13.71 -0.93
CA SER A 185 16.41 -14.93 -0.92
C SER A 185 17.48 -14.83 -2.00
N ASP A 186 18.28 -15.87 -2.22
CA ASP A 186 19.22 -15.88 -3.34
C ASP A 186 18.47 -15.67 -4.66
N GLY A 187 18.84 -14.63 -5.41
CA GLY A 187 18.19 -14.22 -6.66
C GLY A 187 16.78 -13.59 -6.54
N CYS A 188 16.22 -13.43 -5.35
CA CYS A 188 14.87 -12.86 -5.14
C CYS A 188 14.88 -11.58 -4.29
N PRO A 189 13.98 -10.60 -4.55
CA PRO A 189 12.93 -10.66 -5.56
C PRO A 189 13.50 -10.43 -6.97
N SER A 190 13.05 -11.25 -7.93
CA SER A 190 13.50 -11.13 -9.32
C SER A 190 12.93 -9.88 -9.98
N ALA A 191 13.56 -9.44 -11.07
CA ALA A 191 13.04 -8.34 -11.88
C ALA A 191 11.60 -8.60 -12.38
N LEU A 192 11.27 -9.87 -12.67
CA LEU A 192 9.92 -10.27 -13.08
C LEU A 192 8.91 -10.08 -11.94
N ALA A 193 9.22 -10.58 -10.74
CA ALA A 193 8.32 -10.46 -9.59
C ALA A 193 8.10 -9.00 -9.18
N ILE A 194 9.14 -8.17 -9.20
CA ILE A 194 9.02 -6.72 -8.92
C ILE A 194 8.10 -6.07 -9.96
N ALA A 195 8.37 -6.26 -11.26
CA ALA A 195 7.61 -5.62 -12.33
C ALA A 195 6.14 -6.04 -12.34
N GLU A 196 5.87 -7.34 -12.17
CA GLU A 196 4.52 -7.89 -12.19
C GLU A 196 3.69 -7.42 -10.99
N ASN A 197 4.25 -7.47 -9.76
CA ASN A 197 3.54 -6.98 -8.58
C ASN A 197 3.32 -5.46 -8.61
N ALA A 198 4.29 -4.68 -9.10
CA ALA A 198 4.12 -3.24 -9.28
C ALA A 198 2.99 -2.93 -10.28
N ASN A 199 2.96 -3.64 -11.42
CA ASN A 199 1.96 -3.43 -12.46
C ASN A 199 0.55 -3.86 -12.01
N VAL A 200 0.41 -5.00 -11.31
CA VAL A 200 -0.91 -5.44 -10.82
C VAL A 200 -1.47 -4.50 -9.75
N LEU A 201 -0.62 -4.00 -8.85
CA LEU A 201 -1.00 -2.98 -7.85
C LEU A 201 -1.46 -1.68 -8.52
N ALA A 202 -0.78 -1.25 -9.58
CA ALA A 202 -1.15 -0.05 -10.32
C ALA A 202 -2.50 -0.20 -11.04
N ARG A 203 -2.76 -1.36 -11.68
CA ARG A 203 -4.07 -1.67 -12.27
C ARG A 203 -5.18 -1.69 -11.22
N TYR A 204 -4.93 -2.35 -10.08
CA TYR A 204 -5.86 -2.39 -8.95
C TYR A 204 -6.20 -0.97 -8.45
N ALA A 205 -5.17 -0.14 -8.23
CA ALA A 205 -5.34 1.20 -7.69
C ALA A 205 -6.15 2.09 -8.63
N SER A 206 -5.84 2.06 -9.93
CA SER A 206 -6.57 2.79 -10.95
C SER A 206 -8.06 2.41 -10.98
N ILE A 207 -8.38 1.10 -10.98
CA ILE A 207 -9.76 0.61 -10.98
C ILE A 207 -10.52 1.04 -9.70
N CYS A 208 -9.87 1.01 -8.53
CA CYS A 208 -10.51 1.47 -7.29
C CYS A 208 -10.86 2.94 -7.35
N GLN A 209 -9.94 3.79 -7.81
CA GLN A 209 -10.16 5.24 -7.89
C GLN A 209 -11.30 5.60 -8.85
N GLN A 210 -11.42 4.90 -10.00
CA GLN A 210 -12.54 5.08 -10.93
C GLN A 210 -13.90 4.81 -10.27
N ASN A 211 -13.94 3.97 -9.24
CA ASN A 211 -15.14 3.58 -8.52
C ASN A 211 -15.27 4.26 -7.14
N GLY A 212 -14.52 5.34 -6.88
CA GLY A 212 -14.63 6.13 -5.64
C GLY A 212 -14.11 5.42 -4.39
N LEU A 213 -13.20 4.45 -4.54
CA LEU A 213 -12.52 3.78 -3.44
C LEU A 213 -11.05 4.20 -3.38
N VAL A 214 -10.58 4.62 -2.20
CA VAL A 214 -9.15 4.86 -1.94
C VAL A 214 -8.41 3.50 -1.93
N PRO A 215 -7.41 3.26 -2.79
CA PRO A 215 -6.65 2.02 -2.76
C PRO A 215 -5.51 2.06 -1.73
N ILE A 216 -5.45 1.06 -0.85
CA ILE A 216 -4.26 0.72 -0.07
C ILE A 216 -3.39 -0.21 -0.91
N VAL A 217 -2.23 0.29 -1.30
CA VAL A 217 -1.23 -0.40 -2.10
C VAL A 217 -0.26 -1.13 -1.15
N GLU A 218 -0.29 -2.47 -1.13
CA GLU A 218 0.48 -3.29 -0.17
C GLU A 218 1.50 -4.21 -0.90
N PRO A 219 2.70 -3.71 -1.26
CA PRO A 219 3.80 -4.52 -1.76
C PRO A 219 4.60 -5.10 -0.58
N GLU A 220 4.09 -6.14 0.08
CA GLU A 220 4.73 -6.70 1.27
C GLU A 220 5.97 -7.51 0.90
N ILE A 221 7.13 -7.12 1.43
CA ILE A 221 8.34 -7.93 1.41
C ILE A 221 8.40 -8.75 2.70
N LEU A 222 8.45 -10.07 2.55
CA LEU A 222 8.46 -10.98 3.69
C LEU A 222 9.76 -10.89 4.49
N PRO A 223 9.70 -10.96 5.83
CA PRO A 223 10.87 -10.96 6.71
C PRO A 223 11.55 -12.34 6.80
N ASP A 224 11.12 -13.35 6.04
CA ASP A 224 11.74 -14.67 6.01
C ASP A 224 13.16 -14.61 5.41
N GLY A 225 14.08 -15.40 5.98
CA GLY A 225 15.48 -15.48 5.54
C GLY A 225 16.49 -14.96 6.56
N ASP A 226 17.77 -14.97 6.19
CA ASP A 226 18.92 -14.58 7.00
C ASP A 226 19.56 -13.24 6.58
N HIS A 227 18.94 -12.55 5.62
CA HIS A 227 19.37 -11.24 5.11
C HIS A 227 19.45 -10.19 6.23
N ASP A 228 20.38 -9.25 6.09
CA ASP A 228 20.57 -8.18 7.06
C ASP A 228 19.65 -6.97 6.80
N LEU A 229 19.69 -6.00 7.72
CA LEU A 229 18.85 -4.79 7.65
C LEU A 229 19.11 -3.98 6.37
N LEU A 230 20.37 -3.90 5.94
CA LEU A 230 20.76 -3.08 4.78
C LEU A 230 20.28 -3.72 3.47
N HIS A 231 20.33 -5.06 3.38
CA HIS A 231 19.77 -5.79 2.26
C HIS A 231 18.25 -5.56 2.18
N CYS A 232 17.52 -5.68 3.30
CA CYS A 232 16.09 -5.37 3.34
C CYS A 232 15.82 -3.93 2.87
N GLN A 233 16.59 -2.97 3.36
CA GLN A 233 16.46 -1.57 2.95
C GLN A 233 16.62 -1.39 1.44
N TYR A 234 17.67 -1.99 0.87
CA TYR A 234 17.94 -1.94 -0.56
C TYR A 234 16.79 -2.53 -1.37
N VAL A 235 16.29 -3.70 -1.00
CA VAL A 235 15.18 -4.36 -1.70
C VAL A 235 13.89 -3.55 -1.58
N THR A 236 13.57 -3.05 -0.39
CA THR A 236 12.41 -2.15 -0.18
C THR A 236 12.51 -0.91 -1.08
N GLU A 237 13.67 -0.26 -1.17
CA GLU A 237 13.86 0.88 -2.06
C GLU A 237 13.63 0.52 -3.55
N LYS A 238 14.10 -0.65 -4.01
CA LYS A 238 13.86 -1.11 -5.39
C LYS A 238 12.40 -1.42 -5.68
N VAL A 239 11.72 -2.10 -4.76
CA VAL A 239 10.31 -2.48 -4.91
C VAL A 239 9.41 -1.24 -4.89
N LEU A 240 9.64 -0.31 -3.96
CA LEU A 240 8.85 0.92 -3.87
C LEU A 240 9.07 1.83 -5.07
N ALA A 241 10.31 1.99 -5.55
CA ALA A 241 10.58 2.76 -6.76
C ALA A 241 9.83 2.19 -7.98
N ALA A 242 9.84 0.86 -8.17
CA ALA A 242 9.09 0.21 -9.24
C ALA A 242 7.57 0.39 -9.07
N THR A 243 7.08 0.29 -7.83
CA THR A 243 5.66 0.45 -7.51
C THR A 243 5.18 1.87 -7.84
N TYR A 244 5.88 2.93 -7.39
CA TYR A 244 5.50 4.31 -7.71
C TYR A 244 5.68 4.65 -9.19
N LYS A 245 6.65 4.06 -9.88
CA LYS A 245 6.75 4.17 -11.34
C LYS A 245 5.51 3.59 -12.02
N ALA A 246 5.09 2.38 -11.63
CA ALA A 246 3.88 1.76 -12.17
C ALA A 246 2.61 2.57 -11.83
N LEU A 247 2.47 3.05 -10.60
CA LEU A 247 1.34 3.92 -10.21
C LEU A 247 1.28 5.19 -11.08
N SER A 248 2.42 5.80 -11.37
CA SER A 248 2.51 6.95 -12.27
C SER A 248 2.12 6.59 -13.71
N ASP A 249 2.59 5.44 -14.22
CA ASP A 249 2.30 4.98 -15.59
C ASP A 249 0.80 4.68 -15.80
N HIS A 250 0.11 4.24 -14.75
CA HIS A 250 -1.34 4.00 -14.74
C HIS A 250 -2.17 5.21 -14.30
N HIS A 251 -1.55 6.39 -14.21
CA HIS A 251 -2.19 7.67 -13.91
C HIS A 251 -2.94 7.69 -12.56
N VAL A 252 -2.42 6.95 -11.57
CA VAL A 252 -3.01 6.88 -10.22
C VAL A 252 -2.79 8.21 -9.51
N TYR A 253 -3.86 8.75 -8.92
CA TYR A 253 -3.85 10.00 -8.16
C TYR A 253 -3.35 9.77 -6.73
N LEU A 254 -2.10 10.13 -6.44
CA LEU A 254 -1.41 9.73 -5.20
C LEU A 254 -2.03 10.31 -3.92
N GLU A 255 -2.58 11.51 -3.96
CA GLU A 255 -3.25 12.14 -2.81
C GLU A 255 -4.52 11.37 -2.38
N GLY A 256 -5.04 10.51 -3.26
CA GLY A 256 -6.16 9.62 -3.04
C GLY A 256 -5.75 8.15 -2.93
N THR A 257 -4.52 7.84 -2.50
CA THR A 257 -4.06 6.47 -2.18
C THR A 257 -3.49 6.40 -0.77
N LEU A 258 -3.20 5.17 -0.31
CA LEU A 258 -2.37 4.92 0.88
C LEU A 258 -1.36 3.81 0.55
N LEU A 259 -0.19 3.87 1.17
CA LEU A 259 0.82 2.81 1.09
C LEU A 259 0.76 1.94 2.36
N LYS A 260 0.88 0.63 2.20
CA LYS A 260 1.08 -0.30 3.31
C LYS A 260 2.35 -1.14 3.03
N PRO A 261 3.54 -0.58 3.33
CA PRO A 261 4.79 -1.31 3.13
C PRO A 261 5.08 -2.21 4.33
N ASN A 262 6.08 -3.06 4.21
CA ASN A 262 6.76 -3.64 5.37
C ASN A 262 7.64 -2.57 6.03
N MET A 263 7.91 -2.74 7.34
CA MET A 263 9.06 -2.09 7.96
C MET A 263 10.34 -2.70 7.39
N VAL A 264 11.42 -1.92 7.37
CA VAL A 264 12.74 -2.43 6.99
C VAL A 264 13.35 -3.11 8.21
N THR A 265 13.34 -4.44 8.21
CA THR A 265 13.87 -5.27 9.29
C THR A 265 14.85 -6.30 8.74
N ALA A 266 15.81 -6.74 9.56
CA ALA A 266 16.59 -7.92 9.23
C ALA A 266 15.69 -9.16 9.18
N GLY A 267 16.11 -10.16 8.42
CA GLY A 267 15.38 -11.41 8.28
C GLY A 267 15.26 -12.16 9.62
N HIS A 268 14.21 -12.97 9.77
CA HIS A 268 13.94 -13.73 11.00
C HIS A 268 15.11 -14.60 11.46
N SER A 269 15.89 -15.14 10.51
CA SER A 269 17.05 -15.98 10.75
C SER A 269 18.38 -15.21 10.76
N CYS A 270 18.36 -13.87 10.66
CA CYS A 270 19.58 -13.07 10.67
C CYS A 270 20.29 -13.18 12.04
N PRO A 271 21.60 -13.54 12.05
CA PRO A 271 22.35 -13.67 13.30
C PRO A 271 22.62 -12.30 13.95
N LYS A 272 22.74 -11.24 13.15
CA LYS A 272 22.93 -9.88 13.64
C LYS A 272 21.60 -9.30 14.12
N LYS A 273 21.59 -8.79 15.36
CA LYS A 273 20.45 -8.07 15.93
C LYS A 273 20.61 -6.58 15.70
N TYR A 274 19.50 -5.93 15.45
CA TYR A 274 19.40 -4.50 15.23
C TYR A 274 18.49 -3.90 16.28
N THR A 275 18.86 -2.72 16.76
CA THR A 275 18.02 -1.94 17.64
C THR A 275 16.78 -1.45 16.88
N PRO A 276 15.67 -1.23 17.57
CA PRO A 276 14.52 -0.62 16.94
C PRO A 276 14.80 0.75 16.32
N GLU A 277 15.73 1.54 16.88
CA GLU A 277 16.15 2.83 16.33
C GLU A 277 16.80 2.67 14.96
N GLU A 278 17.62 1.63 14.76
CA GLU A 278 18.20 1.30 13.46
C GLU A 278 17.13 0.88 12.45
N VAL A 279 16.14 0.07 12.88
CA VAL A 279 14.98 -0.31 12.06
C VAL A 279 14.16 0.92 11.65
N GLY A 280 13.90 1.83 12.58
CA GLY A 280 13.19 3.07 12.33
C GLY A 280 13.93 3.96 11.33
N MET A 281 15.25 4.13 11.52
CA MET A 281 16.08 4.94 10.61
C MET A 281 16.14 4.34 9.20
N ALA A 282 16.34 3.03 9.08
CA ALA A 282 16.38 2.35 7.79
C ALA A 282 15.03 2.46 7.05
N THR A 283 13.92 2.27 7.78
CA THR A 283 12.57 2.39 7.25
C THR A 283 12.29 3.80 6.74
N VAL A 284 12.50 4.83 7.58
CA VAL A 284 12.28 6.23 7.19
C VAL A 284 13.18 6.63 6.02
N THR A 285 14.43 6.16 6.00
CA THR A 285 15.36 6.43 4.90
C THR A 285 14.85 5.84 3.59
N ALA A 286 14.41 4.58 3.57
CA ALA A 286 13.84 3.94 2.39
C ALA A 286 12.62 4.71 1.88
N LEU A 287 11.66 5.03 2.78
CA LEU A 287 10.46 5.79 2.42
C LEU A 287 10.79 7.17 1.84
N ARG A 288 11.69 7.93 2.46
CA ARG A 288 12.10 9.26 1.98
C ARG A 288 12.77 9.23 0.60
N ARG A 289 13.39 8.11 0.22
CA ARG A 289 14.06 7.96 -1.07
C ARG A 289 13.08 7.57 -2.19
N THR A 290 11.92 7.02 -1.87
CA THR A 290 11.03 6.42 -2.88
C THR A 290 9.59 6.91 -2.89
N VAL A 291 9.07 7.39 -1.76
CA VAL A 291 7.66 7.79 -1.61
C VAL A 291 7.49 9.28 -1.91
N PRO A 292 6.71 9.66 -2.95
CA PRO A 292 6.41 11.06 -3.22
C PRO A 292 5.60 11.70 -2.08
N ALA A 293 5.88 12.98 -1.78
CA ALA A 293 5.19 13.74 -0.73
C ALA A 293 3.68 13.97 -0.97
N ALA A 294 3.18 13.65 -2.17
CA ALA A 294 1.75 13.68 -2.49
C ALA A 294 0.97 12.55 -1.80
N VAL A 295 1.63 11.44 -1.44
CA VAL A 295 0.96 10.34 -0.72
C VAL A 295 0.59 10.82 0.69
N PRO A 296 -0.70 10.76 1.08
CA PRO A 296 -1.14 11.21 2.39
C PRO A 296 -0.66 10.25 3.47
N GLY A 297 -0.37 10.78 4.66
CA GLY A 297 0.06 10.01 5.82
C GLY A 297 1.56 9.76 5.94
N ASP A 298 2.34 9.87 4.84
CA ASP A 298 3.74 9.41 4.86
C ASP A 298 4.81 10.50 5.01
N LEU A 299 4.52 11.81 4.88
CA LEU A 299 5.59 12.82 4.92
C LEU A 299 5.28 14.16 5.61
N GLN A 300 4.02 14.58 5.78
CA GLN A 300 3.73 15.86 6.44
C GLN A 300 3.69 15.77 7.98
N GLY A 301 3.64 14.57 8.55
CA GLY A 301 3.70 14.33 10.00
C GLY A 301 5.07 13.94 10.55
N PHE A 302 6.05 13.60 9.70
CA PHE A 302 7.31 12.98 10.17
C PHE A 302 8.20 13.91 11.01
N GLY A 303 8.03 15.23 10.93
CA GLY A 303 8.73 16.20 11.78
C GLY A 303 8.28 16.19 13.25
N PHE A 304 7.05 15.75 13.52
CA PHE A 304 6.48 15.61 14.87
C PHE A 304 6.51 14.15 15.39
N PHE A 305 6.93 13.22 14.54
CA PHE A 305 6.80 11.77 14.73
C PHE A 305 8.06 11.07 15.26
N PHE A 306 9.14 11.82 15.55
CA PHE A 306 10.33 11.27 16.20
C PHE A 306 10.01 10.72 17.61
N TYR A 307 9.00 11.26 18.29
CA TYR A 307 8.62 10.84 19.65
C TYR A 307 7.60 9.68 19.68
N TYR A 308 6.68 9.62 18.71
CA TYR A 308 5.72 8.52 18.63
C TYR A 308 6.31 7.27 17.99
N TYR A 309 7.30 7.37 17.09
CA TYR A 309 8.03 6.19 16.63
C TYR A 309 8.90 5.60 17.75
N TYR A 310 9.44 6.43 18.66
CA TYR A 310 10.12 5.99 19.89
C TYR A 310 9.18 5.19 20.83
N LEU A 311 7.90 5.60 20.93
CA LEU A 311 6.87 4.84 21.63
C LEU A 311 6.36 3.63 20.82
N ALA A 312 6.34 3.69 19.48
CA ALA A 312 5.91 2.61 18.62
C ALA A 312 6.88 1.42 18.61
N ILE A 313 8.16 1.76 18.70
CA ILE A 313 9.26 0.82 18.86
C ILE A 313 9.25 0.15 20.24
N LYS A 314 8.73 0.82 21.28
CA LYS A 314 8.48 0.21 22.60
C LYS A 314 7.08 -0.41 22.75
N ASN A 315 6.08 -0.05 21.92
CA ASN A 315 4.66 -0.34 22.19
C ASN A 315 3.68 -0.35 20.99
N VAL A 316 4.06 -0.45 19.70
CA VAL A 316 3.07 -0.42 18.59
C VAL A 316 3.17 -1.62 17.67
N LEU A 317 2.26 -2.55 17.91
CA LEU A 317 1.63 -3.34 16.87
C LEU A 317 0.79 -2.43 15.96
N VAL A 318 1.04 -2.49 14.65
CA VAL A 318 -0.10 -2.64 13.73
C VAL A 318 -0.52 -4.10 13.87
N PHE A 319 -1.73 -4.35 14.37
CA PHE A 319 -2.25 -5.70 14.61
C PHE A 319 -2.37 -6.48 13.29
N THR A 320 -1.27 -7.11 12.88
CA THR A 320 -1.28 -8.32 12.05
C THR A 320 -0.73 -9.45 12.90
N ASN A 321 -1.60 -10.42 13.21
CA ASN A 321 -1.28 -11.73 13.80
C ASN A 321 -0.32 -11.74 15.01
N VAL A 322 -0.82 -11.43 16.21
CA VAL A 322 -0.71 -12.19 17.48
C VAL A 322 -1.35 -11.31 18.58
N LEU A 323 -2.32 -11.82 19.33
CA LEU A 323 -2.85 -11.26 20.60
C LEU A 323 -2.40 -12.22 21.72
N PRO A 324 -2.31 -11.84 23.02
CA PRO A 324 -3.20 -10.89 23.71
C PRO A 324 -2.45 -9.80 24.51
N PHE A 325 -3.01 -8.60 24.69
CA PHE A 325 -2.97 -7.83 25.94
C PHE A 325 -3.78 -6.53 25.79
N THR A 326 -4.63 -6.28 26.77
CA THR A 326 -5.33 -5.03 27.05
C THR A 326 -4.32 -4.00 27.59
N MET A 327 -4.36 -2.74 27.14
CA MET A 327 -3.99 -1.62 28.01
C MET A 327 -4.50 -0.29 27.44
N GLY A 328 -5.36 0.37 28.21
CA GLY A 328 -5.56 1.82 28.12
C GLY A 328 -4.50 2.52 28.97
N LEU A 329 -4.10 3.71 28.56
CA LEU A 329 -3.45 4.71 29.42
C LEU A 329 -3.62 6.09 28.77
N ARG A 330 -4.46 6.91 29.40
CA ARG A 330 -4.36 8.38 29.33
C ARG A 330 -3.09 8.79 30.04
N VAL A 331 -2.35 9.76 29.51
CA VAL A 331 -1.42 10.55 30.33
C VAL A 331 -1.61 12.02 29.99
N THR A 332 -2.05 12.73 31.03
CA THR A 332 -2.19 14.18 31.19
C THR A 332 -0.86 14.91 31.12
N GLU A 333 -0.93 16.14 30.62
CA GLU A 333 0.15 17.13 30.53
C GLU A 333 0.80 17.43 31.90
N TYR A 334 2.13 17.55 31.91
CA TYR A 334 2.90 18.48 32.75
C TYR A 334 4.08 19.01 31.94
#